data_AF-A0A2W2FPP1-F1
#
_entry.id   AF-A0A2W2FPP1-F1
#
_cell.length_a   1.000
_cell.length_b   1.000
_cell.length_c   1.000
_cell.angle_alpha   90.00
_cell.angle_beta   90.00
_cell.angle_gamma   90.00
#
_symmetry.space_group_name_H-M   'P 1'
#
loop_
_entity.id
_entity.type
_entity.pdbx_description
1 polymer ?
#
loop_
_entity_poly.entity_id
_entity_poly.type
_entity_poly.pdbx_seq_one_letter_code
_entity_poly.pdbx_strand_id
1 'polypeptide(L)'
;MNWEEFLWHVDHRLGMYVGRPRYERAFSALTGFDLARGRGEMAAFQEWMTARHRGSSLTFWSLALAETFGEGATEDRLVSDDDHKQAISKLCLLLREFFGQQASTVEQH
;
A
#
# COMPACT_ATOMS: atom_id res chain seq x y z
N MET A 1 -14.48 -9.28 6.77
CA MET A 1 -13.56 -8.96 5.69
C MET A 1 -12.14 -9.08 6.18
N ASN A 2 -11.32 -9.89 5.51
CA ASN A 2 -9.88 -10.00 5.79
C ASN A 2 -9.08 -9.04 4.88
N TRP A 3 -7.76 -8.98 5.05
CA TRP A 3 -6.89 -8.12 4.25
C TRP A 3 -6.92 -8.49 2.76
N GLU A 4 -6.88 -9.77 2.40
CA GLU A 4 -6.87 -10.17 0.99
C GLU A 4 -8.13 -9.72 0.25
N GLU A 5 -9.30 -9.94 0.86
CA GLU A 5 -10.58 -9.49 0.35
C GLU A 5 -10.62 -7.96 0.22
N PHE A 6 -10.17 -7.24 1.24
CA PHE A 6 -10.14 -5.78 1.22
C PHE A 6 -9.18 -5.23 0.15
N LEU A 7 -7.98 -5.78 0.03
CA LEU A 7 -7.00 -5.40 -0.99
C LEU A 7 -7.53 -5.66 -2.40
N TRP A 8 -8.27 -6.74 -2.61
CA TRP A 8 -8.94 -6.98 -3.88
C TRP A 8 -9.94 -5.86 -4.22
N HIS A 9 -10.73 -5.41 -3.25
CA HIS A 9 -11.65 -4.29 -3.43
C HIS A 9 -10.93 -2.96 -3.71
N VAL A 10 -9.82 -2.68 -3.02
CA VAL A 10 -9.02 -1.47 -3.27
C VAL A 10 -8.40 -1.50 -4.67
N ASP A 11 -7.87 -2.64 -5.10
CA ASP A 11 -7.18 -2.78 -6.38
C ASP A 11 -8.15 -2.73 -7.59
N HIS A 12 -9.34 -3.33 -7.46
CA HIS A 12 -10.26 -3.50 -8.59
C HIS A 12 -11.51 -2.62 -8.55
N ARG A 13 -11.92 -2.15 -7.36
CA ARG A 13 -13.24 -1.55 -7.12
C ARG A 13 -13.21 -0.25 -6.34
N LEU A 14 -12.04 0.33 -6.06
CA LEU A 14 -11.94 1.55 -5.25
C LEU A 14 -12.86 2.67 -5.77
N GLY A 15 -12.97 2.85 -7.09
CA GLY A 15 -13.85 3.84 -7.70
C GLY A 15 -15.32 3.72 -7.30
N MET A 16 -15.81 2.52 -6.95
CA MET A 16 -17.18 2.34 -6.46
C MET A 16 -17.42 2.99 -5.09
N TYR A 17 -16.37 3.15 -4.29
CA TYR A 17 -16.46 3.67 -2.92
C TYR A 17 -16.10 5.16 -2.84
N VAL A 18 -15.20 5.63 -3.70
CA VAL A 18 -14.65 7.00 -3.63
C VAL A 18 -14.89 7.82 -4.90
N GLY A 19 -15.54 7.26 -5.92
CA GLY A 19 -15.71 7.88 -7.24
C GLY A 19 -14.47 7.71 -8.11
N ARG A 20 -13.49 8.63 -8.00
CA ARG A 20 -12.23 8.53 -8.75
C ARG A 20 -11.17 7.80 -7.92
N PRO A 21 -10.61 6.66 -8.41
CA PRO A 21 -9.61 5.89 -7.68
C PRO A 21 -8.26 6.60 -7.75
N ARG A 22 -7.97 7.40 -6.72
CA ARG A 22 -6.72 8.12 -6.57
C ARG A 22 -5.84 7.44 -5.53
N TYR A 23 -4.52 7.64 -5.65
CA TYR A 23 -3.54 6.95 -4.81
C TYR A 23 -3.71 7.32 -3.33
N GLU A 24 -3.90 8.60 -3.04
CA GLU A 24 -4.18 9.13 -1.70
C GLU A 24 -5.49 8.58 -1.11
N ARG A 25 -6.47 8.27 -1.96
CA ARG A 25 -7.74 7.66 -1.53
C ARG A 25 -7.60 6.19 -1.21
N ALA A 26 -6.79 5.46 -1.97
CA ALA A 26 -6.44 4.08 -1.63
C ALA A 26 -5.72 4.03 -0.28
N PHE A 27 -4.74 4.92 -0.09
CA PHE A 27 -4.02 5.03 1.16
C PHE A 27 -4.94 5.34 2.36
N SER A 28 -5.85 6.28 2.19
CA SER A 28 -6.85 6.62 3.21
C SER A 28 -7.77 5.44 3.53
N ALA A 29 -8.19 4.67 2.52
CA ALA A 29 -9.02 3.48 2.71
C ALA A 29 -8.28 2.37 3.49
N LEU A 30 -7.01 2.09 3.15
CA LEU A 30 -6.16 1.12 3.83
C LEU A 30 -5.93 1.49 5.30
N THR A 31 -5.62 2.77 5.54
CA THR A 31 -5.43 3.30 6.90
C THR A 31 -6.72 3.20 7.71
N GLY A 32 -7.86 3.58 7.12
CA GLY A 32 -9.16 3.47 7.78
C GLY A 32 -9.54 2.02 8.11
N PHE A 33 -9.22 1.08 7.24
CA PHE A 33 -9.47 -0.34 7.46
C PHE A 33 -8.63 -0.91 8.62
N ASP A 34 -7.34 -0.60 8.69
CA ASP A 34 -6.47 -0.99 9.81
C ASP A 34 -6.94 -0.37 11.13
N LEU A 35 -7.25 0.94 11.12
CA LEU A 35 -7.75 1.64 12.31
C LEU A 35 -9.06 1.02 12.83
N ALA A 36 -9.99 0.67 11.95
CA ALA A 36 -11.25 0.01 12.33
C ALA A 36 -11.03 -1.39 12.94
N ARG A 37 -9.92 -2.05 12.62
CA ARG A 37 -9.54 -3.35 13.17
C ARG A 37 -8.73 -3.26 14.45
N GLY A 38 -8.01 -2.16 14.66
CA GLY A 38 -7.20 -1.91 15.85
C GLY A 38 -5.99 -2.84 16.00
N ARG A 39 -5.43 -3.33 14.89
CA ARG A 39 -4.35 -4.34 14.90
C ARG A 39 -2.97 -3.78 14.56
N GLY A 40 -2.88 -2.55 14.05
CA GLY A 40 -1.61 -1.87 13.80
C GLY A 40 -0.84 -2.45 12.62
N GLU A 41 -1.54 -3.10 11.70
CA GLU A 41 -0.96 -3.80 10.55
C GLU A 41 -0.30 -2.79 9.58
N MET A 42 -0.85 -1.56 9.46
CA MET A 42 -0.24 -0.50 8.65
C MET A 42 1.02 0.09 9.28
N ALA A 43 1.10 0.15 10.62
CA ALA A 43 2.32 0.61 11.31
C ALA A 43 3.47 -0.38 11.07
N ALA A 44 3.20 -1.67 11.19
CA ALA A 44 4.18 -2.72 10.90
C ALA A 44 4.57 -2.73 9.40
N PHE A 45 3.63 -2.48 8.49
CA PHE A 45 3.93 -2.34 7.06
C PHE A 45 4.84 -1.12 6.78
N GLN A 46 4.60 0.01 7.44
CA GLN A 46 5.47 1.18 7.33
C GLN A 46 6.90 0.86 7.78
N GLU A 47 7.07 0.19 8.92
CA GLU A 47 8.40 -0.22 9.41
C GLU A 47 9.10 -1.17 8.42
N TRP A 48 8.36 -2.13 7.86
CA TRP A 48 8.86 -3.05 6.85
C TRP A 48 9.35 -2.32 5.58
N MET A 49 8.56 -1.37 5.07
CA MET A 49 8.97 -0.53 3.93
C MET A 49 10.22 0.30 4.25
N THR A 50 10.27 0.95 5.42
CA THR A 50 11.44 1.76 5.82
C THR A 50 12.70 0.90 5.94
N ALA A 51 12.60 -0.29 6.53
CA ALA A 51 13.72 -1.22 6.63
C ALA A 51 14.19 -1.71 5.26
N ARG A 52 13.25 -2.02 4.35
CA ARG A 52 13.54 -2.44 2.96
C ARG A 52 14.36 -1.39 2.21
N HIS A 53 14.10 -0.11 2.44
CA HIS A 53 14.79 1.01 1.79
C HIS A 53 15.95 1.61 2.62
N ARG A 54 16.51 0.84 3.57
CA ARG A 54 17.77 1.14 4.29
C ARG A 54 17.94 2.58 4.81
N GLY A 55 16.88 3.18 5.36
CA GLY A 55 16.95 4.51 5.97
C GLY A 55 16.76 5.68 5.00
N SER A 56 16.10 5.45 3.87
CA SER A 56 15.55 6.53 3.05
C SER A 56 14.78 7.56 3.91
N SER A 57 14.97 8.85 3.61
CA SER A 57 14.22 9.94 4.26
C SER A 57 12.78 10.07 3.75
N LEU A 58 12.42 9.27 2.75
CA LEU A 58 11.07 9.23 2.21
C LEU A 58 10.12 8.56 3.20
N THR A 59 8.96 9.17 3.35
CA THR A 59 7.79 8.57 3.99
C THR A 59 7.35 7.31 3.22
N PHE A 60 6.80 6.30 3.90
CA PHE A 60 6.60 4.98 3.29
C PHE A 60 5.63 4.93 2.09
N TRP A 61 4.60 5.77 2.06
CA TRP A 61 3.76 5.97 0.86
C TRP A 61 4.56 6.47 -0.35
N SER A 62 5.53 7.37 -0.16
CA SER A 62 6.46 7.79 -1.21
C SER A 62 7.43 6.68 -1.60
N LEU A 63 7.80 5.79 -0.66
CA LEU A 63 8.58 4.58 -0.98
C LEU A 63 7.80 3.63 -1.90
N ALA A 64 6.49 3.49 -1.71
CA ALA A 64 5.65 2.70 -2.62
C ALA A 64 5.59 3.33 -4.02
N LEU A 65 5.59 4.67 -4.14
CA LEU A 65 5.71 5.36 -5.44
C LEU A 65 7.09 5.13 -6.06
N ALA A 66 8.16 5.19 -5.28
CA ALA A 66 9.51 4.92 -5.76
C ALA A 66 9.67 3.47 -6.27
N GLU A 67 9.07 2.50 -5.59
CA GLU A 67 8.97 1.10 -6.02
C GLU A 67 8.09 0.92 -7.28
N THR A 68 7.20 1.87 -7.58
CA THR A 68 6.33 1.82 -8.77
C THR A 68 7.00 2.44 -9.99
N PHE A 69 7.62 3.61 -9.83
CA PHE A 69 8.06 4.46 -10.95
C PHE A 69 9.57 4.75 -10.97
N GLY A 70 10.33 4.21 -10.02
CA GLY A 70 11.76 4.42 -9.86
C GLY A 70 12.12 5.43 -8.76
N GLU A 71 13.40 5.47 -8.40
CA GLU A 71 13.90 6.38 -7.36
C GLU A 71 13.59 7.85 -7.68
N GLY A 72 13.22 8.60 -6.64
CA GLY A 72 12.87 10.01 -6.77
C GLY A 72 11.44 10.28 -7.25
N ALA A 73 10.63 9.25 -7.53
CA ALA A 73 9.22 9.44 -7.83
C ALA A 73 8.46 10.03 -6.63
N THR A 74 7.79 11.16 -6.87
CA THR A 74 6.90 11.83 -5.93
C THR A 74 5.44 11.75 -6.40
N GLU A 75 4.52 12.31 -5.64
CA GLU A 75 3.10 12.41 -6.04
C GLU A 75 2.89 13.18 -7.35
N ASP A 76 3.80 14.11 -7.69
CA ASP A 76 3.75 14.86 -8.96
C ASP A 76 3.83 13.95 -10.19
N ARG A 77 4.32 12.70 -10.02
CA ARG A 77 4.34 11.70 -11.07
C ARG A 77 2.92 11.22 -11.44
N LEU A 78 1.94 11.37 -10.56
CA LEU A 78 0.58 10.85 -10.73
C LEU A 78 -0.30 11.82 -11.57
N VAL A 79 0.01 11.94 -12.86
CA VAL A 79 -0.65 12.91 -13.74
C VAL A 79 -1.92 12.33 -14.36
N SER A 80 -1.93 11.03 -14.65
CA SER A 80 -3.03 10.34 -15.33
C SER A 80 -3.77 9.37 -14.41
N ASP A 81 -4.99 8.99 -14.81
CA ASP A 81 -5.73 7.94 -14.11
C ASP A 81 -5.00 6.60 -14.12
N ASP A 82 -4.20 6.33 -15.15
CA ASP A 82 -3.43 5.09 -15.24
C ASP A 82 -2.22 5.11 -14.32
N ASP A 83 -1.56 6.26 -14.11
CA ASP A 83 -0.51 6.40 -13.09
C ASP A 83 -1.06 6.08 -11.69
N HIS A 84 -2.25 6.62 -11.36
CA HIS A 84 -2.88 6.32 -10.09
C HIS A 84 -3.24 4.84 -9.95
N LYS A 85 -3.83 4.21 -10.98
CA LYS A 85 -4.14 2.77 -10.95
C LYS A 85 -2.87 1.95 -10.74
N GLN A 86 -1.80 2.25 -11.48
CA GLN A 86 -0.53 1.54 -11.36
C GLN A 86 0.06 1.66 -9.95
N ALA A 87 0.05 2.86 -9.37
CA ALA A 87 0.49 3.10 -8.00
C ALA A 87 -0.36 2.35 -6.95
N ILE A 88 -1.68 2.34 -7.13
CA ILE A 88 -2.60 1.60 -6.26
C ILE A 88 -2.32 0.10 -6.33
N SER A 89 -2.20 -0.46 -7.54
CA SER A 89 -1.91 -1.89 -7.71
C SER A 89 -0.57 -2.27 -7.11
N LYS A 90 0.48 -1.45 -7.29
CA LYS A 90 1.77 -1.70 -6.65
C LYS A 90 1.70 -1.62 -5.13
N LEU A 91 0.95 -0.67 -4.56
CA LEU A 91 0.71 -0.60 -3.11
C LEU A 91 0.01 -1.86 -2.58
N CYS A 92 -1.03 -2.33 -3.27
CA CYS A 92 -1.72 -3.58 -2.91
C CYS A 92 -0.78 -4.79 -3.01
N LEU A 93 0.08 -4.86 -4.03
CA LEU A 93 1.08 -5.92 -4.17
C LEU A 93 2.11 -5.92 -3.03
N LEU A 94 2.61 -4.74 -2.63
CA LEU A 94 3.55 -4.62 -1.51
C LEU A 94 2.92 -5.07 -0.18
N LEU A 95 1.65 -4.75 0.05
CA LEU A 95 0.93 -5.24 1.23
C LEU A 95 0.75 -6.76 1.20
N ARG A 96 0.43 -7.35 0.04
CA ARG A 96 0.36 -8.81 -0.11
C ARG A 96 1.72 -9.47 0.14
N GLU A 97 2.81 -8.89 -0.37
CA GLU A 97 4.17 -9.37 -0.10
C GLU A 97 4.48 -9.35 1.41
N PHE A 98 4.18 -8.23 2.07
CA PHE A 98 4.35 -8.08 3.51
C PHE A 98 3.59 -9.13 4.32
N PHE A 99 2.28 -9.30 4.06
CA PHE A 99 1.48 -10.29 4.76
C PHE A 99 1.92 -11.73 4.46
N GLY A 100 2.35 -12.00 3.23
CA GLY A 100 2.91 -13.31 2.85
C GLY A 100 4.17 -13.66 3.62
N GLN A 101 5.09 -12.70 3.79
CA GLN A 101 6.32 -12.91 4.57
C GLN A 101 6.05 -13.16 6.06
N GLN A 102 5.05 -12.49 6.63
CA GLN A 102 4.65 -12.74 8.02
C GLN A 102 4.09 -14.14 8.20
N ALA A 103 3.25 -14.62 7.27
CA ALA A 103 2.72 -15.99 7.33
C ALA A 103 3.84 -17.03 7.29
N SER A 104 4.83 -16.87 6.41
CA SER A 104 5.98 -17.79 6.31
C SER A 104 6.89 -17.76 7.54
N THR A 105 7.02 -16.61 8.22
CA THR A 105 7.84 -16.50 9.43
C THR A 105 7.18 -17.19 10.63
N VAL A 106 5.84 -17.16 10.71
CA VAL A 106 5.07 -17.81 11.77
C VAL A 106 5.05 -19.34 11.62
N GLU A 107 5.11 -19.88 10.40
CA GLU A 107 5.17 -21.33 10.17
C GLU A 107 6.55 -21.96 10.46
N GLN A 108 7.59 -21.14 10.65
CA GLN A 108 8.96 -21.59 10.93
C GLN A 108 9.34 -21.56 12.42
N HIS A 109 8.40 -21.27 13.31
CA HIS A 109 8.56 -21.20 14.77
C HIS A 109 7.54 -22.07 15.50
#